data_AF-A0A081HU99-F1
#
_entry.id   AF-A0A081HU99-F1
#
_cell.length_a   1.000
_cell.length_b   1.000
_cell.length_c   1.000
_cell.angle_alpha   90.00
_cell.angle_beta   90.00
_cell.angle_gamma   90.00
#
_symmetry.space_group_name_H-M   'P 1'
#
loop_
_entity.id
_entity.type
_entity.pdbx_description
1 polymer ?
#
loop_
_entity_poly.entity_id
_entity_poly.type
_entity_poly.pdbx_seq_one_letter_code
_entity_poly.pdbx_strand_id
1 'polypeptide(L)'
;MLSSRIISEKFTGFDAWPFGSRRLCVPCAWAYSTPPTTQLALLITATTVTEYSTGAALADALAGGALPTSQAAILPTARRRHILPTAQWGHLATDGLVVPWDAAAATRLTDLIWLRTTVGATWNQLSHPAPPSRLLRAQPSSHWGRILAAWTALQIWRTVPPSWAAARALTTVPTPQP
;
A
#
# COMPACT_ATOMS: atom_id res chain seq x y z
N MET A 1 1.61 28.86 -3.98
CA MET A 1 0.43 28.94 -4.88
C MET A 1 -0.75 28.34 -4.14
N LEU A 2 -1.83 29.10 -3.94
CA LEU A 2 -3.06 28.61 -3.31
C LEU A 2 -3.96 28.08 -4.43
N SER A 3 -4.23 26.78 -4.42
CA SER A 3 -5.10 26.11 -5.38
C SER A 3 -6.55 26.46 -5.06
N SER A 4 -7.24 27.11 -6.01
CA SER A 4 -8.62 27.61 -5.86
C SER A 4 -9.68 26.68 -6.47
N ARG A 5 -9.34 25.43 -6.78
CA ARG A 5 -10.31 24.46 -7.32
C ARG A 5 -11.00 23.74 -6.18
N ILE A 6 -12.22 24.15 -5.86
CA ILE A 6 -13.08 23.47 -4.88
C ILE A 6 -13.58 22.16 -5.51
N ILE A 7 -13.04 21.04 -5.04
CA ILE A 7 -13.57 19.70 -5.34
C ILE A 7 -14.78 19.46 -4.42
N SER A 8 -15.89 18.99 -4.98
CA SER A 8 -17.17 18.75 -4.29
C SER A 8 -17.02 18.11 -2.90
N GLU A 9 -17.54 18.79 -1.88
CA GLU A 9 -17.57 18.41 -0.46
C GLU A 9 -18.19 17.01 -0.22
N LYS A 10 -19.26 16.69 -0.95
CA LYS A 10 -19.97 15.40 -0.83
C LYS A 10 -19.20 14.17 -1.34
N PHE A 11 -18.07 14.36 -2.02
CA PHE A 11 -17.42 13.28 -2.77
C PHE A 11 -16.21 12.65 -2.04
N THR A 12 -15.81 13.18 -0.89
CA THR A 12 -14.44 13.03 -0.37
C THR A 12 -14.35 12.87 1.15
N GLY A 13 -15.45 13.02 1.90
CA GLY A 13 -15.41 12.95 3.36
C GLY A 13 -14.61 14.09 4.00
N PHE A 14 -14.52 15.24 3.32
CA PHE A 14 -13.81 16.43 3.82
C PHE A 14 -14.45 17.04 5.07
N ASP A 15 -15.67 16.63 5.44
CA ASP A 15 -16.34 17.03 6.69
C ASP A 15 -15.52 16.71 7.95
N ALA A 16 -14.58 15.76 7.86
CA ALA A 16 -13.64 15.42 8.93
C ALA A 16 -12.40 16.33 8.99
N TRP A 17 -12.21 17.24 8.03
CA TRP A 17 -11.10 18.18 8.03
C TRP A 17 -11.51 19.51 8.68
N PRO A 18 -10.62 20.15 9.46
CA PRO A 18 -10.90 21.48 9.96
C PRO A 18 -10.96 22.46 8.78
N PHE A 19 -12.17 22.80 8.34
CA PHE A 19 -12.41 23.89 7.40
C PHE A 19 -11.86 25.21 7.97
N GLY A 20 -11.36 26.09 7.10
CA GLY A 20 -11.15 27.49 7.45
C GLY A 20 -9.78 27.89 8.03
N SER A 21 -8.80 26.99 8.10
CA SER A 21 -7.43 27.43 8.39
C SER A 21 -6.86 28.19 7.18
N ARG A 22 -6.23 29.36 7.40
CA ARG A 22 -5.63 30.17 6.31
C ARG A 22 -4.47 29.46 5.60
N ARG A 23 -4.03 28.28 6.06
CA ARG A 23 -2.87 27.54 5.56
C ARG A 23 -3.08 26.03 5.73
N LEU A 24 -3.28 25.33 4.62
CA LEU A 24 -3.23 23.87 4.57
C LEU A 24 -1.77 23.40 4.59
N CYS A 25 -1.48 22.25 5.23
CA CYS A 25 -0.18 21.61 5.07
C CYS A 25 -0.01 21.07 3.63
N VAL A 26 1.21 20.72 3.24
CA VAL A 26 1.52 20.31 1.86
C VAL A 26 0.68 19.08 1.42
N PRO A 27 0.57 17.99 2.20
CA PRO A 27 -0.32 16.88 1.86
C PRO A 27 -1.79 17.27 1.74
N CYS A 28 -2.27 18.18 2.62
CA CYS A 28 -3.65 18.63 2.56
C CYS A 28 -3.94 19.48 1.33
N ALA A 29 -3.05 20.41 0.99
CA ALA A 29 -3.16 21.23 -0.22
C ALA A 29 -3.11 20.37 -1.50
N TRP A 30 -2.30 19.30 -1.49
CA TRP A 30 -2.26 18.32 -2.57
C TRP A 30 -3.62 17.63 -2.74
N ALA A 31 -4.23 17.14 -1.67
CA ALA A 31 -5.51 16.41 -1.76
C ALA A 31 -6.65 17.28 -2.30
N TYR A 32 -6.68 18.57 -1.98
CA TYR A 32 -7.64 19.51 -2.55
C TYR A 32 -7.46 19.75 -4.06
N SER A 33 -6.26 19.54 -4.58
CA SER A 33 -5.93 19.86 -5.97
C SER A 33 -6.02 18.65 -6.90
N THR A 34 -6.14 17.45 -6.33
CA THR A 34 -6.08 16.18 -7.08
C THR A 34 -7.35 15.39 -6.84
N PRO A 35 -8.07 14.94 -7.88
CA PRO A 35 -9.29 14.15 -7.69
C PRO A 35 -8.97 12.72 -7.20
N PRO A 36 -9.88 12.07 -6.43
CA PRO A 36 -9.65 10.71 -5.89
C PRO A 36 -9.37 9.65 -6.95
N THR A 37 -9.97 9.80 -8.13
CA THR A 37 -9.90 8.84 -9.24
C THR A 37 -8.53 8.79 -9.90
N THR A 38 -7.73 9.87 -9.78
CA THR A 38 -6.38 9.97 -10.34
C THR A 38 -5.30 9.84 -9.27
N GLN A 39 -5.67 9.55 -8.03
CA GLN A 39 -4.71 9.43 -6.93
C GLN A 39 -3.78 8.24 -7.17
N LEU A 40 -2.48 8.53 -7.23
CA LEU A 40 -1.41 7.56 -7.30
C LEU A 40 -1.06 7.01 -5.90
N ALA A 41 -0.17 6.04 -5.85
CA ALA A 41 0.46 5.63 -4.60
C ALA A 41 1.36 6.77 -4.09
N LEU A 42 1.34 7.05 -2.79
CA LEU A 42 2.03 8.21 -2.21
C LEU A 42 2.89 7.78 -1.01
N LEU A 43 4.01 8.46 -0.84
CA LEU A 43 4.70 8.59 0.44
C LEU A 43 4.70 10.07 0.82
N ILE A 44 4.18 10.39 2.00
CA ILE A 44 4.03 11.76 2.46
C ILE A 44 4.84 12.01 3.73
N THR A 45 5.28 13.25 3.91
CA THR A 45 5.75 13.79 5.18
C THR A 45 4.91 15.01 5.55
N ALA A 46 5.22 15.69 6.66
CA ALA A 46 4.57 16.96 7.00
C ALA A 46 4.73 18.04 5.90
N THR A 47 5.79 17.97 5.09
CA THR A 47 6.17 19.03 4.14
C THR A 47 6.28 18.56 2.70
N THR A 48 6.18 17.26 2.42
CA THR A 48 6.36 16.70 1.08
C THR A 48 5.30 15.67 0.73
N VAL A 49 5.00 15.57 -0.56
CA VAL A 49 4.21 14.49 -1.17
C VAL A 49 5.05 13.92 -2.30
N THR A 50 5.40 12.65 -2.19
CA THR A 50 6.10 11.90 -3.24
C THR A 50 5.13 10.94 -3.89
N GLU A 51 4.84 11.16 -5.17
CA GLU A 51 3.97 10.29 -5.94
C GLU A 51 4.77 9.16 -6.60
N TYR A 52 4.19 7.96 -6.57
CA TYR A 52 4.73 6.78 -7.22
C TYR A 52 3.79 6.37 -8.35
N SER A 53 4.35 6.26 -9.56
CA SER A 53 3.61 5.86 -10.76
C SER A 53 2.96 4.48 -10.65
N THR A 54 3.50 3.62 -9.78
CA THR A 54 3.03 2.25 -9.59
C THR A 54 3.07 1.87 -8.11
N GLY A 55 2.22 0.92 -7.70
CA GLY A 55 2.28 0.34 -6.36
C GLY A 55 3.59 -0.39 -6.10
N ALA A 56 4.18 -1.01 -7.13
CA ALA A 56 5.49 -1.66 -7.07
C ALA A 56 6.62 -0.70 -6.69
N ALA A 57 6.63 0.50 -7.25
CA ALA A 57 7.64 1.50 -6.89
C ALA A 57 7.50 1.97 -5.43
N LEU A 58 6.27 2.03 -4.89
CA LEU A 58 6.06 2.27 -3.46
C LEU A 58 6.50 1.07 -2.61
N ALA A 59 6.35 -0.16 -3.13
CA ALA A 59 6.73 -1.37 -2.41
C ALA A 59 8.23 -1.43 -2.12
N ASP A 60 9.08 -0.93 -3.01
CA ASP A 60 10.53 -0.85 -2.77
C ASP A 60 10.85 0.06 -1.57
N ALA A 61 10.14 1.19 -1.44
CA ALA A 61 10.28 2.07 -0.28
C ALA A 61 9.78 1.40 1.02
N LEU A 62 8.66 0.68 0.94
CA LEU A 62 8.03 0.00 2.09
C LEU A 62 8.75 -1.28 2.53
N ALA A 63 9.49 -1.93 1.63
CA ALA A 63 10.31 -3.10 1.93
C ALA A 63 11.59 -2.72 2.72
N GLY A 64 11.97 -1.43 2.71
CA GLY A 64 13.15 -0.92 3.43
C GLY A 64 13.04 -0.94 4.96
N GLY A 65 11.84 -1.10 5.52
CA GLY A 65 11.65 -1.21 6.97
C GLY A 65 10.36 -0.56 7.47
N ALA A 66 10.30 -0.35 8.78
CA ALA A 66 9.19 0.35 9.43
C ALA A 66 9.09 1.80 8.94
N LEU A 67 7.88 2.30 8.74
CA LEU A 67 7.69 3.72 8.43
C LEU A 67 8.00 4.57 9.66
N PRO A 68 8.83 5.62 9.52
CA PRO A 68 9.03 6.59 10.58
C PRO A 68 7.71 7.26 11.01
N THR A 69 7.66 7.74 12.25
CA THR A 69 6.54 8.53 12.79
C THR A 69 6.41 9.93 12.18
N SER A 70 7.20 10.23 11.14
CA SER A 70 7.14 11.43 10.32
C SER A 70 6.71 11.16 8.87
N GLN A 71 6.45 9.89 8.51
CA GLN A 71 6.08 9.46 7.18
C GLN A 71 4.78 8.64 7.21
N ALA A 72 3.97 8.78 6.16
CA ALA A 72 2.80 7.94 5.95
C ALA A 72 2.75 7.50 4.50
N ALA A 73 2.37 6.24 4.27
CA ALA A 73 2.16 5.73 2.93
C ALA A 73 0.68 5.65 2.61
N ILE A 74 0.31 5.99 1.38
CA ILE A 74 -1.05 5.91 0.90
C ILE A 74 -1.08 5.05 -0.35
N LEU A 75 -1.93 4.03 -0.35
CA LEU A 75 -2.09 3.11 -1.45
C LEU A 75 -3.55 2.97 -1.84
N PRO A 76 -4.00 3.71 -2.87
CA PRO A 76 -5.32 3.54 -3.45
C PRO A 76 -5.41 2.24 -4.25
N THR A 77 -6.32 1.38 -3.85
CA THR A 77 -6.65 0.11 -4.51
C THR A 77 -7.95 0.19 -5.31
N ALA A 78 -8.95 0.95 -4.83
CA ALA A 78 -10.25 1.10 -5.47
C ALA A 78 -10.44 2.45 -6.18
N ARG A 79 -9.66 3.49 -5.79
CA ARG A 79 -9.69 4.86 -6.37
C ARG A 79 -11.07 5.53 -6.40
N ARG A 80 -11.90 5.26 -5.38
CA ARG A 80 -13.28 5.81 -5.30
C ARG A 80 -13.42 7.00 -4.35
N ARG A 81 -12.49 7.16 -3.40
CA ARG A 81 -12.51 8.20 -2.36
C ARG A 81 -11.10 8.63 -1.98
N HIS A 82 -10.98 9.79 -1.34
CA HIS A 82 -9.70 10.19 -0.78
C HIS A 82 -9.33 9.33 0.43
N ILE A 83 -8.13 8.76 0.40
CA ILE A 83 -7.57 7.98 1.51
C ILE A 83 -6.66 8.86 2.38
N LEU A 84 -6.06 9.91 1.80
CA LEU A 84 -5.15 10.83 2.48
C LEU A 84 -5.72 11.41 3.79
N PRO A 85 -7.02 11.78 3.88
CA PRO A 85 -7.65 12.21 5.14
C PRO A 85 -7.53 11.22 6.30
N THR A 86 -7.41 9.92 6.00
CA THR A 86 -7.31 8.86 7.01
C THR A 86 -5.86 8.46 7.29
N ALA A 87 -4.89 9.03 6.58
CA ALA A 87 -3.49 8.67 6.74
C ALA A 87 -2.97 9.04 8.14
N GLN A 88 -2.17 8.14 8.71
CA GLN A 88 -1.52 8.31 10.01
C GLN A 88 -0.03 8.11 9.86
N TRP A 89 0.78 8.87 10.60
CA TRP A 89 2.22 8.70 10.57
C TRP A 89 2.64 7.32 11.08
N GLY A 90 3.65 6.71 10.46
CA GLY A 90 4.06 5.33 10.70
C GLY A 90 3.09 4.28 10.14
N HIS A 91 2.09 4.67 9.35
CA HIS A 91 1.06 3.75 8.85
C HIS A 91 0.99 3.73 7.31
N LEU A 92 0.48 2.61 6.81
CA LEU A 92 -0.03 2.47 5.45
C LEU A 92 -1.55 2.65 5.47
N ALA A 93 -2.04 3.66 4.75
CA ALA A 93 -3.46 3.88 4.52
C ALA A 93 -3.87 3.34 3.15
N THR A 94 -4.93 2.54 3.13
CA THR A 94 -5.58 2.01 1.92
C THR A 94 -7.09 2.19 2.02
N ASP A 95 -7.85 1.69 1.04
CA ASP A 95 -9.29 1.89 0.97
C ASP A 95 -10.03 1.29 2.17
N GLY A 96 -10.24 2.11 3.21
CA GLY A 96 -11.00 1.74 4.41
C GLY A 96 -10.19 1.02 5.48
N LEU A 97 -8.87 1.05 5.37
CA LEU A 97 -8.00 0.45 6.37
C LEU A 97 -6.72 1.29 6.52
N VAL A 98 -6.33 1.51 7.76
CA VAL A 98 -5.06 2.13 8.14
C VAL A 98 -4.36 1.15 9.04
N VAL A 99 -3.19 0.66 8.61
CA VAL A 99 -2.42 -0.33 9.37
C VAL A 99 -1.05 0.22 9.74
N PRO A 100 -0.55 -0.06 10.96
CA PRO A 100 0.83 0.24 11.30
C PRO A 100 1.76 -0.44 10.30
N TRP A 101 2.74 0.31 9.80
CA TRP A 101 3.79 -0.24 8.94
C TRP A 101 5.05 -0.44 9.76
N ASP A 102 5.08 -1.55 10.49
CA ASP A 102 6.20 -1.95 11.33
C ASP A 102 7.24 -2.80 10.57
N ALA A 103 8.31 -3.17 11.26
CA ALA A 103 9.36 -4.01 10.68
C ALA A 103 8.81 -5.36 10.20
N ALA A 104 7.82 -5.94 10.91
CA ALA A 104 7.22 -7.20 10.53
C ALA A 104 6.35 -7.08 9.27
N ALA A 105 5.69 -5.94 9.05
CA ALA A 105 4.98 -5.62 7.81
C ALA A 105 5.94 -5.47 6.63
N ALA A 106 7.07 -4.78 6.84
CA ALA A 106 8.12 -4.69 5.84
C ALA A 106 8.70 -6.07 5.48
N THR A 107 9.02 -6.91 6.48
CA THR A 107 9.48 -8.30 6.24
C THR A 107 8.44 -9.12 5.47
N ARG A 108 7.15 -9.03 5.85
CA ARG A 108 6.06 -9.70 5.12
C ARG A 108 5.97 -9.25 3.66
N LEU A 109 6.19 -7.97 3.38
CA LEU A 109 6.23 -7.46 2.00
C LEU A 109 7.44 -8.03 1.24
N THR A 110 8.63 -8.02 1.84
CA THR A 110 9.85 -8.58 1.24
C THR A 110 9.70 -10.07 0.94
N ASP A 111 9.11 -10.82 1.87
CA ASP A 111 8.82 -12.24 1.68
C ASP A 111 7.78 -12.47 0.59
N LEU A 112 6.73 -11.65 0.52
CA LEU A 112 5.74 -11.71 -0.55
C LEU A 112 6.38 -11.45 -1.92
N ILE A 113 7.25 -10.43 -2.03
CA ILE A 113 7.99 -10.12 -3.26
C ILE A 113 8.85 -11.31 -3.65
N TRP A 114 9.62 -11.89 -2.72
CA TRP A 114 10.46 -13.06 -2.98
C TRP A 114 9.65 -14.29 -3.41
N LEU A 115 8.51 -14.57 -2.75
CA LEU A 115 7.60 -15.64 -3.15
C LEU A 115 7.05 -15.43 -4.57
N ARG A 116 6.76 -14.17 -4.92
CA ARG A 116 6.24 -13.78 -6.24
C ARG A 116 7.28 -13.88 -7.35
N THR A 117 8.51 -13.43 -7.10
CA THR A 117 9.52 -13.23 -8.15
C THR A 117 10.51 -14.39 -8.25
N THR A 118 10.98 -14.91 -7.11
CA THR A 118 12.00 -15.98 -7.08
C THR A 118 11.38 -17.37 -7.02
N VAL A 119 10.35 -17.55 -6.18
CA VAL A 119 9.67 -18.85 -6.04
C VAL A 119 8.65 -19.08 -7.15
N GLY A 120 8.16 -18.00 -7.77
CA GLY A 120 7.20 -18.05 -8.88
C GLY A 120 5.75 -18.31 -8.45
N ALA A 121 5.40 -18.02 -7.18
CA ALA A 121 4.06 -18.24 -6.66
C ALA A 121 3.04 -17.30 -7.34
N THR A 122 1.94 -17.85 -7.84
CA THR A 122 0.86 -17.04 -8.43
C THR A 122 -0.05 -16.44 -7.35
N TRP A 123 -0.76 -15.35 -7.66
CA TRP A 123 -1.73 -14.76 -6.73
C TRP A 123 -2.83 -15.73 -6.31
N ASN A 124 -3.26 -16.60 -7.24
CA ASN A 124 -4.21 -17.65 -6.94
C ASN A 124 -3.64 -18.61 -5.89
N GLN A 125 -2.41 -19.08 -6.08
CA GLN A 125 -1.73 -19.95 -5.12
C GLN A 125 -1.52 -19.26 -3.77
N LEU A 126 -1.07 -18.01 -3.78
CA LEU A 126 -0.83 -17.21 -2.58
C LEU A 126 -2.10 -16.91 -1.81
N SER A 127 -3.29 -17.04 -2.39
CA SER A 127 -4.56 -16.87 -1.68
C SER A 127 -4.95 -18.12 -0.88
N HIS A 128 -4.32 -19.27 -1.14
CA HIS A 128 -4.53 -20.48 -0.37
C HIS A 128 -3.66 -20.51 0.90
N PRO A 129 -4.16 -21.15 1.98
CA PRO A 129 -3.49 -21.12 3.28
C PRO A 129 -2.15 -21.87 3.30
N ALA A 130 -1.94 -22.80 2.37
CA ALA A 130 -0.71 -23.58 2.24
C ALA A 130 -0.17 -23.50 0.80
N PRO A 131 1.16 -23.58 0.62
CA PRO A 131 1.76 -23.66 -0.72
C PRO A 131 1.40 -24.97 -1.42
N PRO A 132 1.14 -24.95 -2.74
CA PRO A 132 0.94 -26.18 -3.50
C PRO A 132 2.15 -27.10 -3.43
N SER A 133 1.93 -28.40 -3.25
CA SER A 133 3.02 -29.40 -3.18
C SER A 133 3.89 -29.44 -4.45
N ARG A 134 3.32 -29.13 -5.62
CA ARG A 134 4.07 -29.01 -6.87
C ARG A 134 5.03 -27.81 -6.86
N LEU A 135 4.60 -26.67 -6.29
CA LEU A 135 5.44 -25.49 -6.17
C LEU A 135 6.63 -25.77 -5.24
N LEU A 136 6.37 -26.38 -4.07
CA LEU A 136 7.43 -26.74 -3.13
C LEU A 136 8.43 -27.72 -3.75
N ARG A 137 7.96 -28.77 -4.43
CA ARG A 137 8.84 -29.78 -5.06
C ARG A 137 9.67 -29.24 -6.21
N ALA A 138 9.27 -28.12 -6.82
CA ALA A 138 10.06 -27.44 -7.85
C ALA A 138 11.21 -26.60 -7.26
N GLN A 139 11.28 -26.45 -5.93
CA GLN A 139 12.29 -25.65 -5.24
C GLN A 139 13.31 -26.55 -4.53
N PRO A 140 14.57 -26.12 -4.37
CA PRO A 140 15.54 -26.80 -3.53
C PRO A 140 15.01 -27.04 -2.12
N SER A 141 15.27 -28.22 -1.54
CA SER A 141 14.78 -28.60 -0.20
C SER A 141 15.24 -27.64 0.90
N SER A 142 16.41 -27.02 0.73
CA SER A 142 16.92 -25.96 1.62
C SER A 142 16.02 -24.74 1.71
N HIS A 143 15.21 -24.45 0.68
CA HIS A 143 14.30 -23.31 0.66
C HIS A 143 12.93 -23.61 1.30
N TRP A 144 12.58 -24.87 1.53
CA TRP A 144 11.23 -25.25 1.95
C TRP A 144 10.84 -24.60 3.28
N GLY A 145 11.74 -24.58 4.26
CA GLY A 145 11.50 -23.94 5.55
C GLY A 145 11.19 -22.45 5.42
N ARG A 146 11.97 -21.73 4.59
CA ARG A 146 11.74 -20.31 4.31
C ARG A 146 10.42 -20.07 3.57
N ILE A 147 10.09 -20.90 2.58
CA ILE A 147 8.82 -20.80 1.85
C ILE A 147 7.65 -20.96 2.82
N LEU A 148 7.67 -21.99 3.67
CA LEU A 148 6.60 -22.26 4.64
C LEU A 148 6.45 -21.13 5.66
N ALA A 149 7.57 -20.61 6.18
CA ALA A 149 7.56 -19.48 7.12
C ALA A 149 6.97 -18.22 6.47
N ALA A 150 7.47 -17.83 5.30
CA ALA A 150 6.96 -16.71 4.52
C ALA A 150 5.46 -16.88 4.22
N TRP A 151 5.05 -18.06 3.75
CA TRP A 151 3.64 -18.34 3.41
C TRP A 151 2.72 -18.21 4.61
N THR A 152 3.18 -18.64 5.79
CA THR A 152 2.43 -18.57 7.04
C THR A 152 2.32 -17.13 7.53
N ALA A 153 3.39 -16.34 7.41
CA ALA A 153 3.38 -14.93 7.80
C ALA A 153 2.32 -14.11 7.03
N LEU A 154 1.99 -14.50 5.79
CA LEU A 154 0.95 -13.84 4.98
C LEU A 154 -0.48 -14.02 5.51
N GLN A 155 -0.73 -14.95 6.44
CA GLN A 155 -2.09 -15.24 6.93
C GLN A 155 -2.81 -14.00 7.47
N ILE A 156 -2.10 -13.16 8.23
CA ILE A 156 -2.66 -11.93 8.83
C ILE A 156 -3.19 -10.98 7.74
N TRP A 157 -2.54 -10.92 6.58
CA TRP A 157 -3.00 -10.09 5.47
C TRP A 157 -4.13 -10.77 4.68
N ARG A 158 -4.09 -12.10 4.50
CA ARG A 158 -5.14 -12.85 3.79
C ARG A 158 -6.52 -12.73 4.45
N THR A 159 -6.56 -12.71 5.77
CA THR A 159 -7.82 -12.64 6.53
C THR A 159 -8.45 -11.25 6.53
N VAL A 160 -7.71 -10.21 6.10
CA VAL A 160 -8.18 -8.83 6.05
C VAL A 160 -8.22 -8.37 4.59
N PRO A 161 -9.39 -8.35 3.94
CA PRO A 161 -9.48 -8.12 2.49
C PRO A 161 -8.79 -6.83 1.99
N PRO A 162 -8.90 -5.67 2.68
CA PRO A 162 -8.16 -4.48 2.27
C PRO A 162 -6.63 -4.63 2.35
N SER A 163 -6.10 -5.34 3.37
CA SER A 163 -4.67 -5.64 3.47
C SER A 163 -4.19 -6.53 2.32
N TRP A 164 -4.99 -7.54 1.95
CA TRP A 164 -4.65 -8.42 0.83
C TRP A 164 -4.69 -7.71 -0.52
N ALA A 165 -5.68 -6.84 -0.71
CA ALA A 165 -5.75 -5.97 -1.90
C ALA A 165 -4.56 -5.02 -1.98
N ALA A 166 -4.16 -4.42 -0.86
CA ALA A 166 -2.97 -3.57 -0.77
C ALA A 166 -1.69 -4.33 -1.13
N ALA A 167 -1.48 -5.51 -0.52
CA ALA A 167 -0.35 -6.38 -0.83
C ALA A 167 -0.29 -6.75 -2.33
N ARG A 168 -1.46 -6.93 -2.96
CA ARG A 168 -1.59 -7.17 -4.40
C ARG A 168 -1.22 -5.96 -5.23
N ALA A 169 -1.72 -4.78 -4.89
CA ALA A 169 -1.36 -3.55 -5.58
C ALA A 169 0.14 -3.22 -5.46
N LEU A 170 0.76 -3.53 -4.31
CA LEU A 170 2.20 -3.33 -4.09
C LEU A 170 3.09 -4.26 -4.89
N THR A 171 2.66 -5.47 -5.25
CA THR A 171 3.56 -6.44 -5.91
C THR A 171 3.08 -6.84 -7.30
N THR A 172 2.01 -6.21 -7.79
CA THR A 172 1.62 -6.29 -9.20
C THR A 172 2.37 -5.23 -9.97
N VAL A 173 3.29 -5.64 -10.84
CA VAL A 173 3.87 -4.74 -11.84
C VAL A 173 2.75 -4.37 -12.81
N PRO A 174 2.44 -3.08 -13.01
CA PRO A 174 1.45 -2.70 -14.00
C PRO A 174 1.94 -3.15 -15.37
N THR A 175 1.10 -3.90 -16.07
CA THR A 175 1.28 -4.15 -17.50
C THR A 175 1.19 -2.79 -18.19
N PRO A 176 2.17 -2.39 -19.01
CA PRO A 176 2.02 -1.17 -19.80
C PRO A 176 0.74 -1.32 -20.63
N GLN A 177 -0.19 -0.37 -20.48
CA GLN A 177 -1.35 -0.34 -21.37
C GLN A 177 -0.83 -0.01 -22.78
N PRO A 178 -1.30 -0.73 -23.82
CA PRO A 178 -0.95 -0.45 -25.20
C PRO A 178 -1.41 0.94 -25.66
#